data_AF-A0A6I3H7T3-F1
#
_entry.id   AF-A0A6I3H7T3-F1
#
_cell.length_a   1.000
_cell.length_b   1.000
_cell.length_c   1.000
_cell.angle_alpha   90.00
_cell.angle_beta   90.00
_cell.angle_gamma   90.00
#
_symmetry.space_group_name_H-M   'P 1'
#
loop_
_entity.id
_entity.type
_entity.pdbx_description
1 polymer ?
#
loop_
_entity_poly.entity_id
_entity_poly.type
_entity_poly.pdbx_seq_one_letter_code
_entity_poly.pdbx_strand_id
1 'polypeptide(L)'
;MHELATEAALNLAVIVVCVRCHRLLVRRQPAREPAPGHERPTAADELFSEIDEVSIKDGSNLTVRNDKGEEIFAPSFSIWTVIEECLNPPLIYEKDKGWYTTEPFSEPEIFEFPEGIGAVECVNVEHEEIPMLPRTMDVKKVTFKYGLGAEFIGVLKTLHNLGLDATKPVRVRSASGPVDVAPRDVVVSVLPDPATLGRQMTGKACAGVLITGKDKNGKDRATYIYHVADNAETMAEYQSQCVVLQTAFNPLIALELIAEGTWSGVGVMAPEQFPPTPFLELMSSSTGYHQKWFAQERLPANPLALP
;
A
#
# COMPACT_ATOMS: atom_id res chain seq x y z
N MET A 1 16.31 -14.01 9.18
CA MET A 1 16.00 -12.64 8.75
C MET A 1 15.04 -12.66 7.56
N HIS A 2 14.03 -13.54 7.57
CA HIS A 2 13.11 -13.75 6.43
C HIS A 2 11.66 -13.34 6.76
N GLU A 3 11.44 -12.67 7.90
CA GLU A 3 10.15 -12.13 8.31
C GLU A 3 10.35 -10.66 8.67
N LEU A 4 10.28 -9.80 7.65
CA LEU A 4 10.17 -8.34 7.74
C LEU A 4 9.73 -7.88 6.33
N ALA A 5 8.57 -8.37 5.89
CA ALA A 5 7.95 -7.95 4.65
C ALA A 5 6.45 -7.86 4.90
N THR A 6 6.09 -6.89 5.72
CA THR A 6 4.74 -6.34 5.75
C THR A 6 4.85 -5.04 4.95
N GLU A 7 4.88 -5.21 3.62
CA GLU A 7 5.14 -4.17 2.63
C GLU A 7 3.82 -3.40 2.37
N ALA A 8 3.90 -2.10 2.05
CA ALA A 8 2.77 -1.18 1.77
C ALA A 8 1.81 -0.78 2.93
N ALA A 9 1.53 -1.64 3.92
CA ALA A 9 0.39 -1.44 4.81
C ALA A 9 0.44 -0.22 5.73
N LEU A 10 1.60 0.06 6.31
CA LEU A 10 1.78 1.19 7.20
C LEU A 10 1.68 2.53 6.45
N ASN A 11 2.13 2.56 5.20
CA ASN A 11 2.06 3.74 4.32
C ASN A 11 0.60 4.11 4.06
N LEU A 12 -0.19 3.10 3.73
CA LEU A 12 -1.57 3.23 3.31
C LEU A 12 -2.48 3.52 4.49
N ALA A 13 -2.37 2.75 5.58
CA ALA A 13 -3.14 2.98 6.81
C ALA A 13 -2.91 4.38 7.39
N VAL A 14 -1.68 4.91 7.35
CA VAL A 14 -1.43 6.28 7.78
C VAL A 14 -2.04 7.28 6.80
N ILE A 15 -1.88 7.10 5.49
CA ILE A 15 -2.48 7.96 4.46
C ILE A 15 -4.02 8.00 4.55
N VAL A 16 -4.69 6.87 4.83
CA VAL A 16 -6.16 6.78 5.05
C VAL A 16 -6.60 7.79 6.13
N VAL A 17 -5.72 8.07 7.08
CA VAL A 17 -6.00 8.82 8.31
C VAL A 17 -5.59 10.29 8.17
N CYS A 18 -5.19 10.80 6.99
CA CYS A 18 -4.35 12.01 6.86
C CYS A 18 -4.83 13.25 6.04
N VAL A 19 -5.88 13.98 6.43
CA VAL A 19 -6.29 15.26 5.86
C VAL A 19 -6.87 16.15 6.95
N ARG A 20 -5.99 17.01 7.46
CA ARG A 20 -6.40 18.34 7.89
C ARG A 20 -6.15 19.26 6.71
N CYS A 21 -7.21 19.74 6.06
CA CYS A 21 -7.05 20.75 5.01
C CYS A 21 -6.36 21.98 5.60
N HIS A 22 -5.36 22.47 4.87
CA HIS A 22 -4.46 23.59 5.14
C HIS A 22 -5.15 24.98 5.27
N ARG A 23 -6.41 25.04 5.75
CA ARG A 23 -7.23 26.28 5.86
C ARG A 23 -7.53 26.73 7.30
N LEU A 24 -6.90 26.15 8.32
CA LEU A 24 -6.98 26.62 9.71
C LEU A 24 -5.59 26.90 10.31
N LEU A 25 -4.78 27.68 9.61
CA LEU A 25 -3.54 28.28 10.13
C LEU A 25 -3.79 29.51 11.03
N VAL A 26 -4.95 29.63 11.67
CA VAL A 26 -5.20 30.68 12.69
C VAL A 26 -6.12 30.14 13.79
N ARG A 27 -5.55 29.35 14.72
CA ARG A 27 -5.82 29.36 16.17
C ARG A 27 -5.13 28.15 16.82
N ARG A 28 -3.97 28.40 17.43
CA ARG A 28 -3.39 27.50 18.41
C ARG A 28 -4.38 27.39 19.58
N GLN A 29 -5.05 26.26 19.73
CA GLN A 29 -5.49 25.79 21.05
C GLN A 29 -4.48 24.74 21.52
N PRO A 30 -4.06 24.76 22.80
CA PRO A 30 -3.23 23.70 23.34
C PRO A 30 -4.01 22.38 23.28
N ALA A 31 -3.33 21.31 22.87
CA ALA A 31 -3.86 19.96 22.88
C ALA A 31 -4.37 19.65 24.29
N ARG A 32 -5.68 19.46 24.44
CA ARG A 32 -6.25 18.81 25.63
C ARG A 32 -6.02 17.31 25.46
N GLU A 33 -5.54 16.67 26.51
CA GLU A 33 -5.57 15.21 26.62
C GLU A 33 -7.00 14.70 26.31
N PRO A 34 -7.16 13.76 25.37
CA PRO A 34 -8.45 13.11 25.18
C PRO A 34 -8.77 12.26 26.41
N ALA A 35 -10.02 12.33 26.87
CA ALA A 35 -10.50 11.46 27.93
C ALA A 35 -10.42 9.98 27.48
N PRO A 36 -10.09 9.04 28.38
CA PRO A 36 -10.07 7.63 28.04
C PRO A 36 -11.45 7.18 27.54
N GLY A 37 -11.49 6.60 26.33
CA GLY A 37 -12.70 6.10 25.69
C GLY A 37 -13.35 7.01 24.63
N HIS A 38 -12.70 8.10 24.20
CA HIS A 38 -13.10 8.84 22.99
C HIS A 38 -12.29 8.39 21.78
N GLU A 39 -12.98 7.99 20.72
CA GLU A 39 -12.40 7.77 19.38
C GLU A 39 -11.67 9.04 18.93
N ARG A 40 -10.41 8.90 18.50
CA ARG A 40 -9.64 10.00 17.93
C ARG A 40 -10.07 10.15 16.47
N PRO A 41 -10.54 11.33 16.02
CA PRO A 41 -11.01 11.49 14.66
C PRO A 41 -9.89 11.19 13.66
N THR A 42 -10.19 10.33 12.69
CA THR A 42 -9.36 10.08 11.52
C THR A 42 -9.47 11.25 10.54
N ALA A 43 -8.60 11.35 9.54
CA ALA A 43 -8.83 12.35 8.48
C ALA A 43 -10.08 12.19 7.68
N ALA A 44 -10.50 10.94 7.48
CA ALA A 44 -11.74 10.69 6.80
C ALA A 44 -12.86 11.39 7.60
N ASP A 45 -12.78 11.38 8.94
CA ASP A 45 -13.67 12.14 9.83
C ASP A 45 -13.47 13.67 9.80
N GLU A 46 -12.39 14.20 9.22
CA GLU A 46 -12.18 15.65 9.04
C GLU A 46 -12.69 16.13 7.67
N LEU A 47 -12.62 15.28 6.64
CA LEU A 47 -13.03 15.62 5.28
C LEU A 47 -14.45 15.21 4.92
N PHE A 48 -14.90 14.08 5.46
CA PHE A 48 -16.14 13.43 5.11
C PHE A 48 -17.09 13.45 6.30
N SER A 49 -18.37 13.68 6.06
CA SER A 49 -19.43 13.46 7.04
C SER A 49 -19.92 12.02 7.03
N GLU A 50 -19.69 11.30 5.92
CA GLU A 50 -20.04 9.90 5.70
C GLU A 50 -19.05 9.31 4.70
N ILE A 51 -18.56 8.10 4.95
CA ILE A 51 -17.60 7.40 4.11
C ILE A 51 -18.29 6.20 3.46
N ASP A 52 -18.44 6.26 2.14
CA ASP A 52 -19.01 5.17 1.35
C ASP A 52 -17.95 4.09 1.10
N GLU A 53 -16.79 4.46 0.58
CA GLU A 53 -15.73 3.52 0.26
C GLU A 53 -14.35 4.04 0.62
N VAL A 54 -13.53 3.16 1.19
CA VAL A 54 -12.08 3.32 1.33
C VAL A 54 -11.43 2.26 0.44
N SER A 55 -10.92 2.70 -0.72
CA SER A 55 -10.27 1.83 -1.69
C SER A 55 -8.78 2.13 -1.72
N ILE A 56 -7.99 1.24 -1.13
CA ILE A 56 -6.54 1.32 -1.14
C ILE A 56 -6.03 0.96 -2.54
N LYS A 57 -5.10 1.78 -3.05
CA LYS A 57 -4.47 1.66 -4.37
C LYS A 57 -2.97 1.60 -4.19
N ASP A 58 -2.38 0.48 -4.59
CA ASP A 58 -0.94 0.38 -4.84
C ASP A 58 -0.74 0.18 -6.34
N GLY A 59 0.20 0.87 -6.95
CA GLY A 59 0.47 0.75 -8.37
C GLY A 59 1.75 1.45 -8.78
N SER A 60 2.25 1.09 -9.96
CA SER A 60 3.51 1.63 -10.44
C SER A 60 3.59 1.59 -11.97
N ASN A 61 4.53 2.35 -12.54
CA ASN A 61 4.97 2.17 -13.92
C ASN A 61 6.43 1.70 -13.97
N LEU A 62 6.82 0.91 -12.97
CA LEU A 62 8.19 0.42 -12.84
C LEU A 62 8.52 -0.55 -13.96
N THR A 63 9.70 -0.36 -14.56
CA THR A 63 10.28 -1.27 -15.55
C THR A 63 11.70 -1.62 -15.14
N VAL A 64 12.10 -2.86 -15.38
CA VAL A 64 13.45 -3.35 -15.07
C VAL A 64 14.11 -3.80 -16.37
N ARG A 65 15.34 -3.34 -16.61
CA ARG A 65 16.12 -3.68 -17.81
C ARG A 65 17.38 -4.45 -17.45
N ASN A 66 17.68 -5.50 -18.20
CA ASN A 66 18.93 -6.23 -18.06
C ASN A 66 20.13 -5.45 -18.62
N ASP A 67 21.35 -6.00 -18.52
CA ASP A 67 22.58 -5.36 -19.00
C ASP A 67 22.62 -5.10 -20.52
N LYS A 68 21.71 -5.70 -21.29
CA LYS A 68 21.54 -5.47 -22.73
C LYS A 68 20.49 -4.39 -23.03
N GLY A 69 19.87 -3.81 -22.01
CA GLY A 69 18.80 -2.82 -22.15
C GLY A 69 17.41 -3.42 -22.46
N GLU A 70 17.28 -4.75 -22.43
CA GLU A 70 16.03 -5.46 -22.67
C GLU A 70 15.20 -5.45 -21.38
N GLU A 71 13.90 -5.16 -21.49
CA GLU A 71 12.98 -5.25 -20.37
C GLU A 71 12.79 -6.71 -19.97
N ILE A 72 12.83 -6.99 -18.67
CA ILE A 72 12.70 -8.35 -18.12
C ILE A 72 11.62 -8.40 -17.06
N PHE A 73 11.00 -9.57 -16.91
CA PHE A 73 10.16 -9.84 -15.75
C PHE A 73 11.05 -9.95 -14.50
N ALA A 74 11.01 -8.90 -13.68
CA ALA A 74 11.73 -8.84 -12.41
C ALA A 74 10.84 -8.10 -11.40
N PRO A 75 10.27 -8.81 -10.41
CA PRO A 75 9.45 -8.17 -9.39
C PRO A 75 10.30 -7.23 -8.55
N SER A 76 9.78 -6.05 -8.25
CA SER A 76 10.45 -5.03 -7.42
C SER A 76 10.45 -5.35 -5.93
N PHE A 77 9.83 -6.47 -5.54
CA PHE A 77 9.66 -6.97 -4.18
C PHE A 77 9.69 -8.51 -4.18
N SER A 78 9.59 -9.11 -2.99
CA SER A 78 9.72 -10.56 -2.80
C SER A 78 8.68 -11.33 -3.62
N ILE A 79 9.11 -12.05 -4.66
CA ILE A 79 8.21 -12.93 -5.44
C ILE A 79 7.49 -13.96 -4.56
N TRP A 80 8.13 -14.42 -3.49
CA TRP A 80 7.53 -15.33 -2.55
C TRP A 80 6.25 -14.75 -1.94
N THR A 81 6.36 -13.51 -1.46
CA THR A 81 5.28 -12.75 -0.82
C THR A 81 4.20 -12.42 -1.85
N VAL A 82 4.58 -11.99 -3.05
CA VAL A 82 3.62 -11.67 -4.13
C VAL A 82 2.74 -12.88 -4.45
N ILE A 83 3.35 -14.06 -4.60
CA ILE A 83 2.60 -15.28 -4.91
C ILE A 83 1.64 -15.60 -3.76
N GLU A 84 1.98 -15.28 -2.51
CA GLU A 84 1.12 -15.52 -1.36
C GLU A 84 -0.06 -14.55 -1.32
N GLU A 85 0.21 -13.25 -1.29
CA GLU A 85 -0.81 -12.20 -1.17
C GLU A 85 -1.77 -12.21 -2.37
N CYS A 86 -1.23 -12.40 -3.58
CA CYS A 86 -2.00 -12.28 -4.81
C CYS A 86 -2.76 -13.55 -5.20
N LEU A 87 -2.37 -14.72 -4.69
CA LEU A 87 -3.10 -15.98 -4.94
C LEU A 87 -3.94 -16.45 -3.75
N ASN A 88 -3.77 -15.85 -2.57
CA ASN A 88 -4.72 -16.01 -1.48
C ASN A 88 -6.06 -15.33 -1.83
N PRO A 89 -7.20 -15.88 -1.41
CA PRO A 89 -8.49 -15.21 -1.54
C PRO A 89 -8.45 -13.85 -0.84
N PRO A 90 -8.59 -12.72 -1.57
CA PRO A 90 -8.56 -11.40 -0.97
C PRO A 90 -9.72 -11.21 0.01
N LEU A 91 -9.43 -10.61 1.16
CA LEU A 91 -10.43 -10.19 2.13
C LEU A 91 -11.03 -8.84 1.71
N ILE A 92 -12.34 -8.70 1.83
CA ILE A 92 -13.10 -7.47 1.60
C ILE A 92 -14.00 -7.24 2.81
N TYR A 93 -14.24 -5.98 3.14
CA TYR A 93 -15.25 -5.59 4.12
C TYR A 93 -16.39 -4.82 3.45
N GLU A 94 -17.63 -5.22 3.72
CA GLU A 94 -18.83 -4.42 3.47
C GLU A 94 -19.69 -4.40 4.73
N LYS A 95 -20.17 -3.22 5.16
CA LYS A 95 -20.88 -3.02 6.44
C LYS A 95 -22.08 -3.94 6.63
N ASP A 96 -22.81 -4.23 5.56
CA ASP A 96 -23.99 -5.11 5.59
C ASP A 96 -23.65 -6.61 5.56
N LYS A 97 -22.42 -6.98 5.17
CA LYS A 97 -21.96 -8.38 5.07
C LYS A 97 -20.92 -8.77 6.12
N GLY A 98 -20.24 -7.79 6.71
CA GLY A 98 -18.99 -8.00 7.45
C GLY A 98 -17.83 -8.32 6.52
N TRP A 99 -16.85 -9.06 7.03
CA TRP A 99 -15.70 -9.51 6.26
C TRP A 99 -16.02 -10.77 5.46
N TYR A 100 -15.64 -10.79 4.19
CA TYR A 100 -15.78 -11.95 3.31
C TYR A 100 -14.63 -12.00 2.30
N THR A 101 -14.38 -13.18 1.73
CA THR A 101 -13.34 -13.36 0.71
C THR A 101 -13.94 -13.45 -0.69
N THR A 102 -13.17 -13.06 -1.70
CA THR A 102 -13.48 -13.28 -3.12
C THR A 102 -12.39 -14.10 -3.81
N GLU A 103 -12.58 -14.43 -5.08
CA GLU A 103 -11.54 -15.11 -5.86
C GLU A 103 -10.32 -14.18 -6.09
N PRO A 104 -9.10 -14.74 -6.17
CA PRO A 104 -7.91 -13.99 -6.54
C PRO A 104 -8.11 -13.17 -7.83
N PHE A 105 -7.60 -11.94 -7.84
CA PHE A 105 -7.72 -11.00 -8.95
C PHE A 105 -9.17 -10.58 -9.31
N SER A 106 -10.09 -10.67 -8.35
CA SER A 106 -11.49 -10.29 -8.55
C SER A 106 -11.70 -8.79 -8.73
N GLU A 107 -12.82 -8.45 -9.37
CA GLU A 107 -13.28 -7.06 -9.61
C GLU A 107 -12.19 -6.16 -10.22
N PRO A 108 -11.68 -6.49 -11.42
CA PRO A 108 -10.69 -5.66 -12.10
C PRO A 108 -11.26 -4.29 -12.43
N GLU A 109 -10.42 -3.27 -12.29
CA GLU A 109 -10.75 -1.88 -12.62
C GLU A 109 -9.52 -1.17 -13.17
N ILE A 110 -9.75 -0.15 -14.01
CA ILE A 110 -8.67 0.73 -14.46
C ILE A 110 -8.65 1.94 -13.52
N PHE A 111 -7.53 2.14 -12.84
CA PHE A 111 -7.29 3.31 -12.01
C PHE A 111 -6.21 4.20 -12.65
N GLU A 112 -6.49 5.50 -12.79
CA GLU A 112 -5.53 6.46 -13.30
C GLU A 112 -4.69 7.04 -12.15
N PHE A 113 -3.50 6.46 -11.99
CA PHE A 113 -2.51 6.93 -11.03
C PHE A 113 -1.92 8.28 -11.48
N PRO A 114 -1.68 9.21 -10.54
CA PRO A 114 -1.14 10.53 -10.82
C PRO A 114 0.37 10.48 -11.14
N GLU A 115 0.98 11.66 -11.25
CA GLU A 115 2.46 11.82 -11.31
C GLU A 115 3.16 11.17 -12.51
N GLY A 116 2.39 10.92 -13.59
CA GLY A 116 2.88 10.34 -14.83
C GLY A 116 2.92 8.81 -14.86
N ILE A 117 2.34 8.13 -13.86
CA ILE A 117 2.18 6.67 -13.86
C ILE A 117 1.10 6.27 -14.88
N GLY A 118 -0.05 6.93 -14.87
CA GLY A 118 -1.13 6.72 -15.83
C GLY A 118 -2.09 5.59 -15.45
N ALA A 119 -2.83 5.10 -16.45
CA ALA A 119 -3.85 4.08 -16.28
C ALA A 119 -3.24 2.70 -16.04
N VAL A 120 -3.59 2.06 -14.92
CA VAL A 120 -3.14 0.72 -14.56
C VAL A 120 -4.35 -0.13 -14.18
N GLU A 121 -4.37 -1.39 -14.62
CA GLU A 121 -5.37 -2.36 -14.18
C GLU A 121 -5.08 -2.83 -12.76
N CYS A 122 -6.01 -2.55 -11.85
CA CYS A 122 -5.96 -2.93 -10.46
C CYS A 122 -6.97 -4.04 -10.14
N VAL A 123 -6.59 -4.95 -9.24
CA VAL A 123 -7.40 -6.11 -8.85
C VAL A 123 -7.37 -6.32 -7.34
N ASN A 124 -8.39 -6.99 -6.77
CA ASN A 124 -8.40 -7.30 -5.34
C ASN A 124 -7.24 -8.24 -4.97
N VAL A 125 -6.50 -7.88 -3.92
CA VAL A 125 -5.39 -8.64 -3.34
C VAL A 125 -5.56 -8.68 -1.82
N GLU A 126 -5.12 -9.78 -1.19
CA GLU A 126 -5.20 -9.91 0.27
C GLU A 126 -4.25 -8.90 0.93
N HIS A 127 -4.74 -8.21 1.97
CA HIS A 127 -3.94 -7.20 2.64
C HIS A 127 -4.47 -6.88 4.05
N GLU A 128 -3.57 -6.47 4.93
CA GLU A 128 -3.79 -6.44 6.38
C GLU A 128 -4.59 -5.23 6.90
N GLU A 129 -4.80 -4.17 6.13
CA GLU A 129 -5.62 -3.04 6.58
C GLU A 129 -7.11 -3.37 6.51
N ILE A 130 -7.52 -4.31 5.66
CA ILE A 130 -8.93 -4.72 5.51
C ILE A 130 -9.54 -5.27 6.79
N PRO A 131 -8.87 -6.15 7.56
CA PRO A 131 -9.36 -6.52 8.88
C PRO A 131 -9.27 -5.39 9.90
N MET A 132 -8.40 -4.39 9.73
CA MET A 132 -8.12 -3.35 10.74
C MET A 132 -9.05 -2.13 10.61
N LEU A 133 -9.07 -1.46 9.45
CA LEU A 133 -9.74 -0.17 9.25
C LEU A 133 -11.22 -0.15 9.68
N PRO A 134 -12.06 -1.16 9.36
CA PRO A 134 -13.47 -1.15 9.78
C PRO A 134 -13.68 -1.24 11.30
N ARG A 135 -12.65 -1.57 12.08
CA ARG A 135 -12.73 -1.66 13.55
C ARG A 135 -12.61 -0.30 14.22
N THR A 136 -12.06 0.69 13.51
CA THR A 136 -11.74 2.01 14.04
C THR A 136 -12.29 3.15 13.18
N MET A 137 -13.02 2.83 12.11
CA MET A 137 -13.62 3.78 11.17
C MET A 137 -15.04 3.35 10.79
N ASP A 138 -15.98 4.29 10.76
CA ASP A 138 -17.33 4.05 10.23
C ASP A 138 -17.35 4.18 8.71
N VAL A 139 -17.22 3.05 8.02
CA VAL A 139 -17.11 2.96 6.56
C VAL A 139 -18.05 1.88 6.02
N LYS A 140 -18.63 2.08 4.82
CA LYS A 140 -19.50 1.07 4.21
C LYS A 140 -18.74 -0.02 3.47
N LYS A 141 -17.64 0.29 2.80
CA LYS A 141 -16.82 -0.68 2.05
C LYS A 141 -15.32 -0.39 2.17
N VAL A 142 -14.50 -1.44 2.38
CA VAL A 142 -13.04 -1.34 2.35
C VAL A 142 -12.46 -2.42 1.44
N THR A 143 -11.57 -2.01 0.53
CA THR A 143 -10.88 -2.90 -0.43
C THR A 143 -9.43 -2.53 -0.60
N PHE A 144 -8.57 -3.50 -0.87
CA PHE A 144 -7.20 -3.29 -1.34
C PHE A 144 -7.10 -3.73 -2.80
N LYS A 145 -6.64 -2.82 -3.66
CA LYS A 145 -6.56 -3.03 -5.10
C LYS A 145 -5.13 -2.78 -5.58
N TYR A 146 -4.50 -3.83 -6.10
CA TYR A 146 -3.12 -3.76 -6.56
C TYR A 146 -3.03 -3.66 -8.09
N GLY A 147 -2.32 -2.63 -8.57
CA GLY A 147 -1.99 -2.36 -9.97
C GLY A 147 -0.85 -3.21 -10.51
N LEU A 148 -1.01 -4.53 -10.50
CA LEU A 148 -0.02 -5.50 -11.02
C LEU A 148 0.14 -5.44 -12.54
N GLY A 149 -0.93 -5.04 -13.25
CA GLY A 149 -1.00 -5.12 -14.71
C GLY A 149 -1.21 -6.53 -15.25
N ALA A 150 -1.71 -6.61 -16.49
CA ALA A 150 -2.15 -7.88 -17.09
C ALA A 150 -1.02 -8.92 -17.27
N GLU A 151 0.21 -8.47 -17.58
CA GLU A 151 1.36 -9.36 -17.74
C GLU A 151 1.71 -10.09 -16.44
N PHE A 152 1.84 -9.34 -15.34
CA PHE A 152 2.19 -9.89 -14.03
C PHE A 152 1.10 -10.84 -13.53
N ILE A 153 -0.18 -10.46 -13.66
CA ILE A 153 -1.33 -11.34 -13.35
C ILE A 153 -1.25 -12.64 -14.18
N GLY A 154 -0.87 -12.55 -15.46
CA GLY A 154 -0.65 -13.71 -16.33
C GLY A 154 0.44 -14.64 -15.82
N VAL A 155 1.57 -14.09 -15.35
CA VAL A 155 2.65 -14.86 -14.72
C VAL A 155 2.16 -15.58 -13.46
N LEU A 156 1.48 -14.88 -12.55
CA LEU A 156 0.98 -15.48 -11.31
C LEU A 156 -0.02 -16.61 -11.57
N LYS A 157 -0.97 -16.41 -12.51
CA LYS A 157 -1.89 -17.47 -12.94
C LYS A 157 -1.16 -18.66 -13.52
N THR A 158 -0.08 -18.43 -14.28
CA THR A 158 0.74 -19.51 -14.85
C THR A 158 1.46 -20.29 -13.76
N LEU A 159 2.06 -19.60 -12.79
CA LEU A 159 2.72 -20.22 -11.64
C LEU A 159 1.73 -21.10 -10.86
N HIS A 160 0.53 -20.58 -10.57
CA HIS A 160 -0.53 -21.32 -9.91
C HIS A 160 -0.97 -22.56 -10.70
N ASN A 161 -1.26 -22.41 -11.99
CA ASN A 161 -1.73 -23.52 -12.84
C ASN A 161 -0.71 -24.65 -12.97
N LEU A 162 0.58 -24.34 -12.85
CA LEU A 162 1.67 -25.33 -12.87
C LEU A 162 1.99 -25.91 -11.49
N GLY A 163 1.36 -25.42 -10.41
CA GLY A 163 1.67 -25.77 -9.03
C GLY A 163 3.05 -25.27 -8.56
N LEU A 164 3.58 -24.23 -9.22
CA LEU A 164 4.86 -23.60 -8.90
C LEU A 164 4.77 -22.64 -7.71
N ASP A 165 3.56 -22.32 -7.27
CA ASP A 165 3.27 -21.56 -6.06
C ASP A 165 3.29 -22.41 -4.78
N ALA A 166 3.37 -23.74 -4.89
CA ALA A 166 3.32 -24.65 -3.75
C ALA A 166 4.58 -24.57 -2.86
N THR A 167 4.34 -24.57 -1.54
CA THR A 167 5.39 -24.59 -0.50
C THR A 167 5.78 -26.01 -0.07
N LYS A 168 4.92 -27.01 -0.35
CA LYS A 168 5.19 -28.41 -0.01
C LYS A 168 6.29 -28.98 -0.93
N PRO A 169 7.36 -29.57 -0.39
CA PRO A 169 8.40 -30.16 -1.21
C PRO A 169 7.89 -31.29 -2.11
N VAL A 170 8.43 -31.34 -3.33
CA VAL A 170 8.27 -32.43 -4.29
C VAL A 170 9.62 -33.06 -4.61
N ARG A 171 9.62 -34.37 -4.87
CA ARG A 171 10.85 -35.12 -5.16
C ARG A 171 11.29 -34.87 -6.60
N VAL A 172 12.45 -34.24 -6.79
CA VAL A 172 13.03 -33.93 -8.11
C VAL A 172 14.35 -34.67 -8.33
N ARG A 173 14.70 -34.92 -9.61
CA ARG A 173 15.99 -35.52 -9.97
C ARG A 173 17.11 -34.48 -9.88
N SER A 174 18.26 -34.85 -9.29
CA SER A 174 19.49 -34.04 -9.32
C SER A 174 20.71 -34.89 -9.65
N ALA A 175 21.85 -34.25 -9.94
CA ALA A 175 23.11 -34.92 -10.24
C ALA A 175 23.63 -35.81 -9.09
N SER A 176 23.30 -35.48 -7.84
CA SER A 176 23.73 -36.21 -6.64
C SER A 176 22.65 -37.18 -6.11
N GLY A 177 21.65 -37.50 -6.94
CA GLY A 177 20.47 -38.28 -6.54
C GLY A 177 19.24 -37.40 -6.35
N PRO A 178 18.06 -37.99 -6.09
CA PRO A 178 16.86 -37.18 -5.96
C PRO A 178 16.88 -36.34 -4.67
N VAL A 179 16.28 -35.17 -4.72
CA VAL A 179 16.18 -34.19 -3.63
C VAL A 179 14.74 -33.71 -3.49
N ASP A 180 14.36 -33.22 -2.33
CA ASP A 180 13.03 -32.64 -2.09
C ASP A 180 13.14 -31.12 -2.15
N VAL A 181 12.35 -30.49 -3.02
CA VAL A 181 12.40 -29.05 -3.30
C VAL A 181 10.99 -28.51 -3.35
N ALA A 182 10.71 -27.39 -2.66
CA ALA A 182 9.44 -26.69 -2.82
C ALA A 182 9.42 -25.98 -4.18
N PRO A 183 8.39 -26.17 -5.03
CA PRO A 183 8.31 -25.50 -6.32
C PRO A 183 8.49 -23.97 -6.24
N ARG A 184 7.94 -23.34 -5.20
CA ARG A 184 8.06 -21.90 -4.98
C ARG A 184 9.49 -21.44 -4.71
N ASP A 185 10.31 -22.25 -4.02
CA ASP A 185 11.74 -21.96 -3.80
C ASP A 185 12.50 -21.90 -5.14
N VAL A 186 12.11 -22.76 -6.09
CA VAL A 186 12.71 -22.72 -7.44
C VAL A 186 12.38 -21.40 -8.13
N VAL A 187 11.13 -20.96 -8.08
CA VAL A 187 10.69 -19.68 -8.68
C VAL A 187 11.49 -18.51 -8.09
N VAL A 188 11.63 -18.46 -6.76
CA VAL A 188 12.45 -17.44 -6.09
C VAL A 188 13.90 -17.50 -6.58
N SER A 189 14.48 -18.69 -6.69
CA SER A 189 15.90 -18.86 -7.02
C SER A 189 16.29 -18.48 -8.45
N VAL A 190 15.32 -18.46 -9.39
CA VAL A 190 15.58 -18.16 -10.80
C VAL A 190 15.32 -16.70 -11.17
N LEU A 191 14.68 -15.93 -10.28
CA LEU A 191 14.41 -14.51 -10.49
C LEU A 191 15.53 -13.65 -9.92
N PRO A 192 15.76 -12.44 -10.47
CA PRO A 192 16.71 -11.50 -9.90
C PRO A 192 16.35 -11.13 -8.46
N ASP A 193 17.37 -10.90 -7.62
CA ASP A 193 17.17 -10.40 -6.26
C ASP A 193 16.64 -8.95 -6.31
N PRO A 194 15.42 -8.67 -5.82
CA PRO A 194 14.81 -7.34 -5.84
C PRO A 194 15.68 -6.26 -5.19
N ALA A 195 16.45 -6.60 -4.15
CA ALA A 195 17.33 -5.65 -3.47
C ALA A 195 18.46 -5.13 -4.38
N THR A 196 18.78 -5.87 -5.44
CA THR A 196 19.84 -5.51 -6.39
C THR A 196 19.33 -4.77 -7.63
N LEU A 197 18.02 -4.73 -7.84
CA LEU A 197 17.39 -4.21 -9.07
C LEU A 197 17.41 -2.69 -9.18
N GLY A 198 17.65 -1.95 -8.09
CA GLY A 198 17.45 -0.50 -8.05
C GLY A 198 18.15 0.28 -9.16
N ARG A 199 19.35 -0.14 -9.60
CA ARG A 199 20.09 0.53 -10.70
C ARG A 199 19.55 0.20 -12.10
N GLN A 200 18.87 -0.92 -12.23
CA GLN A 200 18.28 -1.43 -13.48
C GLN A 200 16.80 -1.04 -13.61
N MET A 201 16.21 -0.52 -12.53
CA MET A 201 14.81 -0.14 -12.44
C MET A 201 14.60 1.34 -12.79
N THR A 202 13.51 1.65 -13.48
CA THR A 202 13.08 3.02 -13.78
C THR A 202 11.58 3.16 -13.60
N GLY A 203 11.09 4.38 -13.39
CA GLY A 203 9.68 4.66 -13.13
C GLY A 203 9.40 5.02 -11.68
N LYS A 204 8.11 5.03 -11.34
CA LYS A 204 7.59 5.50 -10.05
C LYS A 204 6.65 4.47 -9.44
N ALA A 205 6.68 4.37 -8.12
CA ALA A 205 5.73 3.62 -7.33
C ALA A 205 4.81 4.59 -6.58
N CYS A 206 3.51 4.27 -6.52
CA CYS A 206 2.50 5.07 -5.85
C CYS A 206 1.62 4.19 -4.98
N ALA A 207 1.55 4.56 -3.70
CA ALA A 207 0.63 4.00 -2.74
C ALA A 207 -0.31 5.13 -2.28
N GLY A 208 -1.61 4.87 -2.30
CA GLY A 208 -2.60 5.83 -1.85
C GLY A 208 -3.96 5.22 -1.55
N VAL A 209 -4.88 6.08 -1.15
CA VAL A 209 -6.22 5.72 -0.69
C VAL A 209 -7.20 6.61 -1.41
N LEU A 210 -8.12 5.98 -2.14
CA LEU A 210 -9.29 6.64 -2.70
C LEU A 210 -10.43 6.55 -1.69
N ILE A 211 -10.90 7.69 -1.22
CA ILE A 211 -12.03 7.80 -0.29
C ILE A 211 -13.20 8.43 -1.04
N THR A 212 -14.37 7.78 -1.01
CA THR A 212 -15.62 8.33 -1.54
C THR A 212 -16.65 8.48 -0.43
N GLY A 213 -17.57 9.44 -0.57
CA GLY A 213 -18.62 9.67 0.42
C GLY A 213 -19.24 11.05 0.32
N LYS A 214 -19.64 11.60 1.47
CA LYS A 214 -20.20 12.94 1.61
C LYS A 214 -19.20 13.88 2.28
N ASP A 215 -19.03 15.10 1.78
CA ASP A 215 -18.29 16.16 2.46
C ASP A 215 -19.03 16.66 3.72
N LYS A 216 -18.43 17.60 4.46
CA LYS A 216 -19.04 18.21 5.66
C LYS A 216 -20.33 19.02 5.40
N ASN A 217 -20.66 19.30 4.14
CA ASN A 217 -21.88 19.98 3.72
C ASN A 217 -22.93 19.00 3.13
N GLY A 218 -22.66 17.69 3.15
CA GLY A 218 -23.54 16.66 2.60
C GLY A 218 -23.46 16.49 1.08
N LYS A 219 -22.46 17.07 0.40
CA LYS A 219 -22.24 16.91 -1.05
C LYS A 219 -21.37 15.70 -1.34
N ASP A 220 -21.59 15.05 -2.47
CA ASP A 220 -20.74 13.94 -2.92
C ASP A 220 -19.29 14.41 -3.07
N ARG A 221 -18.36 13.60 -2.58
CA ARG A 221 -16.91 13.86 -2.63
C ARG A 221 -16.15 12.59 -2.92
N ALA A 222 -15.07 12.73 -3.67
CA ALA A 222 -14.05 11.71 -3.83
C ALA A 222 -12.67 12.37 -3.71
N THR A 223 -11.79 11.78 -2.91
CA THR A 223 -10.43 12.30 -2.71
C THR A 223 -9.45 11.14 -2.74
N TYR A 224 -8.42 11.25 -3.58
CA TYR A 224 -7.29 10.33 -3.60
C TYR A 224 -6.12 10.95 -2.84
N ILE A 225 -5.75 10.35 -1.71
CA ILE A 225 -4.60 10.78 -0.90
C ILE A 225 -3.48 9.79 -1.18
N TYR A 226 -2.29 10.25 -1.53
CA TYR A 226 -1.24 9.35 -2.00
C TYR A 226 0.16 9.88 -1.73
N HIS A 227 1.10 8.94 -1.76
CA HIS A 227 2.52 9.19 -1.83
C HIS A 227 3.07 8.56 -3.12
N VAL A 228 4.02 9.25 -3.77
CA VAL A 228 4.74 8.75 -4.94
C VAL A 228 6.24 8.79 -4.66
N ALA A 229 6.97 7.79 -5.13
CA ALA A 229 8.42 7.77 -5.09
C ALA A 229 8.98 7.41 -6.46
N ASP A 230 9.91 8.23 -6.96
CA ASP A 230 10.62 8.01 -8.21
C ASP A 230 11.91 7.23 -7.95
N ASN A 231 12.10 6.11 -8.66
CA ASN A 231 13.25 5.25 -8.42
C ASN A 231 14.59 5.97 -8.67
N ALA A 232 14.68 6.87 -9.64
CA ALA A 232 15.91 7.61 -9.91
C ALA A 232 16.26 8.55 -8.74
N GLU A 233 15.26 9.21 -8.16
CA GLU A 233 15.43 10.08 -7.00
C GLU A 233 15.86 9.27 -5.76
N THR A 234 15.14 8.18 -5.45
CA THR A 234 15.46 7.36 -4.27
C THR A 234 16.81 6.68 -4.38
N MET A 235 17.20 6.23 -5.58
CA MET A 235 18.52 5.65 -5.82
C MET A 235 19.63 6.69 -5.71
N ALA A 236 19.41 7.92 -6.15
CA ALA A 236 20.39 9.00 -6.05
C ALA A 236 20.62 9.43 -4.59
N GLU A 237 19.56 9.51 -3.79
CA GLU A 237 19.62 10.03 -2.42
C GLU A 237 19.92 8.94 -1.38
N TYR A 238 19.27 7.79 -1.48
CA TYR A 238 19.30 6.73 -0.46
C TYR A 238 20.04 5.46 -0.91
N GLN A 239 20.44 5.39 -2.18
CA GLN A 239 21.00 4.16 -2.79
C GLN A 239 20.06 2.95 -2.64
N SER A 240 18.75 3.22 -2.57
CA SER A 240 17.71 2.23 -2.40
C SER A 240 16.58 2.48 -3.39
N GLN A 241 15.98 1.39 -3.83
CA GLN A 241 14.88 1.42 -4.78
C GLN A 241 13.60 1.98 -4.13
N CYS A 242 12.71 2.56 -4.93
CA CYS A 242 11.60 3.36 -4.41
C CYS A 242 10.54 2.58 -3.60
N VAL A 243 10.26 1.32 -3.93
CA VAL A 243 9.34 0.44 -3.20
C VAL A 243 9.88 0.10 -1.80
N VAL A 244 11.18 -0.21 -1.68
CA VAL A 244 11.82 -0.46 -0.38
C VAL A 244 11.88 0.81 0.44
N LEU A 245 12.24 1.96 -0.17
CA LEU A 245 12.24 3.23 0.56
C LEU A 245 10.84 3.56 1.09
N GLN A 246 9.82 3.38 0.26
CA GLN A 246 8.41 3.57 0.64
C GLN A 246 8.00 2.72 1.83
N THR A 247 8.48 1.50 1.91
CA THR A 247 8.20 0.63 3.05
C THR A 247 8.98 1.06 4.30
N ALA A 248 10.23 1.50 4.14
CA ALA A 248 11.15 1.73 5.25
C ALA A 248 10.86 2.98 6.10
N PHE A 249 10.43 4.10 5.50
CA PHE A 249 10.25 5.34 6.27
C PHE A 249 9.06 5.26 7.25
N ASN A 250 8.01 4.50 6.93
CA ASN A 250 6.81 4.46 7.75
C ASN A 250 7.03 3.92 9.17
N PRO A 251 7.62 2.72 9.36
CA PRO A 251 7.92 2.24 10.70
C PRO A 251 8.95 3.14 11.41
N LEU A 252 9.85 3.78 10.67
CA LEU A 252 10.85 4.68 11.25
C LEU A 252 10.20 5.95 11.84
N ILE A 253 9.30 6.59 11.09
CA ILE A 253 8.49 7.73 11.57
C ILE A 253 7.64 7.30 12.77
N ALA A 254 6.96 6.15 12.69
CA ALA A 254 6.14 5.65 13.78
C ALA A 254 6.97 5.42 15.06
N LEU A 255 8.16 4.82 14.94
CA LEU A 255 9.10 4.61 16.05
C LEU A 255 9.56 5.94 16.66
N GLU A 256 9.86 6.95 15.84
CA GLU A 256 10.25 8.29 16.29
C GLU A 256 9.13 8.95 17.09
N LEU A 257 7.90 8.94 16.57
CA LEU A 257 6.73 9.48 17.26
C LEU A 257 6.42 8.76 18.58
N ILE A 258 6.65 7.44 18.63
CA ILE A 258 6.51 6.64 19.85
C ILE A 258 7.61 7.01 20.86
N ALA A 259 8.86 7.10 20.41
CA ALA A 259 10.00 7.42 21.26
C ALA A 259 9.90 8.82 21.89
N GLU A 260 9.35 9.78 21.15
CA GLU A 260 9.09 11.15 21.63
C GLU A 260 7.84 11.26 22.52
N GLY A 261 7.02 10.21 22.58
CA GLY A 261 5.75 10.19 23.33
C GLY A 261 4.58 10.87 22.62
N THR A 262 4.79 11.39 21.40
CA THR A 262 3.74 11.97 20.55
C THR A 262 2.68 10.94 20.19
N TRP A 263 3.11 9.74 19.78
CA TRP A 263 2.27 8.56 19.67
C TRP A 263 2.43 7.73 20.95
N SER A 264 1.35 7.56 21.69
CA SER A 264 1.38 6.80 22.95
C SER A 264 0.08 6.04 23.16
N GLY A 265 0.19 4.89 23.84
CA GLY A 265 -0.90 3.96 24.06
C GLY A 265 -0.44 2.71 24.82
N VAL A 266 -1.39 1.86 25.19
CA VAL A 266 -1.15 0.58 25.89
C VAL A 266 -1.85 -0.53 25.13
N GLY A 267 -1.10 -1.59 24.79
CA GLY A 267 -1.60 -2.74 24.04
C GLY A 267 -1.10 -2.78 22.60
N VAL A 268 -1.78 -3.57 21.76
CA VAL A 268 -1.54 -3.62 20.31
C VAL A 268 -2.45 -2.59 19.67
N MET A 269 -1.86 -1.61 19.01
CA MET A 269 -2.59 -0.51 18.37
C MET A 269 -2.14 -0.36 16.93
N ALA A 270 -3.11 -0.22 16.04
CA ALA A 270 -2.87 0.05 14.63
C ALA A 270 -2.60 1.55 14.40
N PRO A 271 -1.88 1.94 13.32
CA PRO A 271 -1.50 3.33 13.05
C PRO A 271 -2.69 4.29 13.01
N GLU A 272 -3.83 3.85 12.50
CA GLU A 272 -5.06 4.63 12.39
C GLU A 272 -5.70 5.01 13.72
N GLN A 273 -5.25 4.40 14.82
CA GLN A 273 -5.67 4.75 16.16
C GLN A 273 -4.92 5.96 16.74
N PHE A 274 -3.91 6.49 16.03
CA PHE A 274 -3.09 7.62 16.46
C PHE A 274 -3.37 8.88 15.63
N PRO A 275 -3.09 10.09 16.18
CA PRO A 275 -3.22 11.31 15.42
C PRO A 275 -2.31 11.30 14.18
N PRO A 276 -2.86 11.61 12.99
CA PRO A 276 -2.14 11.54 11.71
C PRO A 276 -1.14 12.69 11.49
N THR A 277 -1.49 13.88 11.99
CA THR A 277 -0.79 15.12 11.64
C THR A 277 0.70 15.08 11.98
N PRO A 278 1.14 14.64 13.18
CA PRO A 278 2.56 14.56 13.49
C PRO A 278 3.34 13.66 12.53
N PHE A 279 2.75 12.56 12.08
CA PHE A 279 3.36 11.66 11.12
C PHE A 279 3.59 12.34 9.77
N LEU A 280 2.55 12.94 9.19
CA LEU A 280 2.67 13.63 7.90
C LEU A 280 3.61 14.82 7.94
N GLU A 281 3.57 15.58 9.03
CA GLU A 281 4.46 16.71 9.24
C GLU A 281 5.91 16.24 9.29
N LEU A 282 6.21 15.16 10.03
CA LEU A 282 7.54 14.56 10.10
C LEU A 282 7.97 13.94 8.76
N MET A 283 7.05 13.24 8.09
CA MET A 283 7.26 12.65 6.75
C MET A 283 7.70 13.72 5.73
N SER A 284 6.97 14.84 5.67
CA SER A 284 7.19 15.89 4.67
C SER A 284 8.16 16.99 5.08
N SER A 285 8.54 17.07 6.35
CA SER A 285 9.42 18.10 6.88
C SER A 285 10.80 18.08 6.22
N SER A 286 11.34 19.27 5.95
CA SER A 286 12.72 19.47 5.48
C SER A 286 13.79 19.16 6.55
N THR A 287 13.39 18.83 7.77
CA THR A 287 14.28 18.31 8.82
C THR A 287 13.96 16.86 9.18
N GLY A 288 12.92 16.28 8.58
CA GLY A 288 12.51 14.89 8.75
C GLY A 288 12.89 14.06 7.53
N TYR A 289 11.90 13.43 6.88
CA TYR A 289 12.12 12.42 5.83
C TYR A 289 12.01 12.96 4.39
N HIS A 290 11.60 14.22 4.22
CA HIS A 290 11.48 14.91 2.92
C HIS A 290 10.57 14.18 1.93
N GLN A 291 9.72 13.27 2.41
CA GLN A 291 8.78 12.51 1.60
C GLN A 291 7.45 13.26 1.52
N LYS A 292 7.05 13.63 0.30
CA LYS A 292 5.81 14.38 0.08
C LYS A 292 4.62 13.44 -0.06
N TRP A 293 3.48 13.90 0.41
CA TRP A 293 2.18 13.29 0.15
C TRP A 293 1.26 14.33 -0.47
N PHE A 294 0.22 13.85 -1.14
CA PHE A 294 -0.68 14.68 -1.93
C PHE A 294 -2.13 14.30 -1.64
N ALA A 295 -3.02 15.28 -1.69
CA ALA A 295 -4.46 15.06 -1.71
C ALA A 295 -5.01 15.62 -3.02
N GLN A 296 -5.59 14.74 -3.83
CA GLN A 296 -6.16 15.07 -5.13
C GLN A 296 -7.67 14.84 -5.08
N GLU A 297 -8.45 15.91 -5.25
CA GLU A 297 -9.89 15.76 -5.46
C GLU A 297 -10.16 15.03 -6.77
N ARG A 298 -11.10 14.09 -6.72
CA ARG A 298 -11.57 13.31 -7.86
C ARG A 298 -13.04 13.65 -8.12
N LEU A 299 -13.51 13.41 -9.34
CA LEU A 299 -14.91 13.57 -9.66
C LEU A 299 -15.70 12.44 -8.99
N PRO A 300 -16.70 12.71 -8.11
CA PRO A 300 -17.43 11.65 -7.43
C PRO A 300 -18.16 10.69 -8.38
N ALA A 301 -18.57 11.18 -9.55
CA ALA A 301 -19.23 10.37 -10.58
C ALA A 301 -18.26 9.46 -11.36
N ASN A 302 -16.95 9.71 -11.29
CA ASN A 302 -15.92 8.91 -11.93
C ASN A 302 -14.61 9.00 -11.12
N PRO A 303 -14.55 8.40 -9.92
CA PRO A 303 -13.47 8.66 -8.98
C PRO A 303 -12.15 7.96 -9.38
N LEU A 304 -12.19 7.04 -10.35
CA LEU A 304 -11.03 6.27 -10.81
C LEU A 304 -10.18 7.01 -11.86
N ALA A 305 -10.76 7.98 -12.57
CA ALA A 305 -10.06 8.78 -13.57
C ALA A 305 -9.47 10.05 -12.96
N LEU A 306 -8.43 10.62 -13.60
CA LEU A 306 -7.90 11.93 -13.23
C LEU A 306 -8.97 13.02 -13.47
N PRO A 307 -8.99 14.08 -12.64
CA PRO A 307 -10.00 15.14 -12.70
C PRO A 307 -9.93 16.00 -13.95
#